data_AF-A0AAA9RYP7-F1
#
_entry.id   AF-A0AAA9RYP7-F1
#
_cell.length_a   1.000
_cell.length_b   1.000
_cell.length_c   1.000
_cell.angle_alpha   90.00
_cell.angle_beta   90.00
_cell.angle_gamma   90.00
#
_symmetry.space_group_name_H-M   'P 1'
#
loop_
_entity.id
_entity.type
_entity.pdbx_description
1 polymer ?
#
loop_
_entity_poly.entity_id
_entity_poly.type
_entity_poly.pdbx_seq_one_letter_code
_entity_poly.pdbx_strand_id
1 'polypeptide(L)'
;MQTVGHSEHTLKTALISKNPELVKQYEQLDPGEQRLLNEAFRPRSDLFGPITLHSPSDWIISHPEAPQDFEQFFSNLHRKSPSPGKQTIYIQCIGLLGNTRSISEEYLKWLKGYCEAFFYGLTVKLLEPIPVSATRCSFRINDSTLNLQIHAGQILTFLKKKKPEDAFCVVGVTMIDLYPRESWNFVFGQASLTEGTGQVD
;
A
#
# COMPACT_ATOMS: atom_id res chain seq x y z
N MET A 1 -5.99 16.44 23.77
CA MET A 1 -5.02 15.56 23.09
C MET A 1 -5.03 14.22 23.82
N GLN A 2 -5.47 13.17 23.15
CA GLN A 2 -5.57 11.83 23.74
C GLN A 2 -4.61 10.92 22.97
N THR A 3 -3.80 10.14 23.69
CA THR A 3 -2.88 9.19 23.06
C THR A 3 -3.53 7.81 23.07
N VAL A 4 -3.55 7.14 21.91
CA VAL A 4 -3.98 5.74 21.81
C VAL A 4 -2.82 4.87 22.24
N GLY A 5 -3.01 4.12 23.33
CA GLY A 5 -2.00 3.23 23.87
C GLY A 5 -2.59 1.87 24.21
N HIS A 6 -1.78 0.82 24.03
CA HIS A 6 -2.12 -0.54 24.39
C HIS A 6 -1.08 -1.09 25.37
N SER A 7 -1.48 -2.05 26.19
CA SER A 7 -0.52 -2.74 27.06
C SER A 7 0.49 -3.54 26.22
N GLU A 8 1.70 -3.73 26.74
CA GLU A 8 2.69 -4.60 26.10
C GLU A 8 2.14 -6.00 25.83
N HIS A 9 1.34 -6.56 26.75
CA HIS A 9 0.69 -7.85 26.57
C HIS A 9 -0.27 -7.86 25.37
N THR A 10 -1.05 -6.79 25.20
CA THR A 10 -1.95 -6.63 24.06
C THR A 10 -1.18 -6.56 22.75
N LEU A 11 -0.11 -5.75 22.70
CA LEU A 11 0.72 -5.59 21.51
C LEU A 11 1.43 -6.89 21.14
N LYS A 12 2.00 -7.60 22.13
CA LYS A 12 2.62 -8.93 21.92
C LYS A 12 1.62 -9.93 21.36
N THR A 13 0.42 -9.97 21.93
CA THR A 13 -0.65 -10.84 21.42
C THR A 13 -1.03 -10.48 19.99
N ALA A 14 -1.12 -9.19 19.66
CA ALA A 14 -1.48 -8.75 18.31
C ALA A 14 -0.37 -9.03 17.26
N LEU A 15 0.90 -8.90 17.63
CA LEU A 15 2.02 -9.07 16.71
C LEU A 15 2.45 -10.54 16.53
N ILE A 16 2.49 -11.32 17.61
CA ILE A 16 3.01 -12.69 17.60
C ILE A 16 1.89 -13.74 17.54
N SER A 17 0.69 -13.38 18.02
CA SER A 17 -0.43 -14.30 18.27
C SER A 17 -0.21 -15.27 19.45
N LYS A 18 -1.30 -15.92 19.88
CA LYS A 18 -1.30 -17.07 20.82
C LYS A 18 -1.25 -18.41 20.08
N ASN A 19 -1.35 -18.39 18.76
CA ASN A 19 -1.30 -19.57 17.91
C ASN A 19 0.12 -20.16 17.90
N PRO A 20 0.32 -21.42 18.32
CA PRO A 20 1.65 -22.02 18.43
C PRO A 20 2.45 -22.01 17.13
N GLU A 21 1.79 -22.09 15.97
CA GLU A 21 2.47 -22.08 14.67
C GLU A 21 3.03 -20.68 14.34
N LEU A 22 2.26 -19.63 14.64
CA LEU A 22 2.71 -18.25 14.41
C LEU A 22 3.81 -17.84 15.40
N VAL A 23 3.72 -18.30 16.65
CA VAL A 23 4.79 -18.14 17.65
C VAL A 23 6.08 -18.79 17.15
N LYS A 24 6.01 -20.03 16.65
CA LYS A 24 7.17 -20.73 16.11
C LYS A 24 7.76 -20.01 14.88
N GLN A 25 6.92 -19.45 14.01
CA GLN A 25 7.40 -18.64 12.89
C GLN A 25 8.16 -17.39 13.36
N TYR A 26 7.64 -16.70 14.37
CA TYR A 26 8.33 -15.55 14.97
C TYR A 26 9.69 -15.96 15.58
N GLU A 27 9.76 -17.09 16.28
CA GLU A 27 10.99 -17.62 16.87
C GLU A 27 12.06 -17.99 15.82
N GLN A 28 11.66 -18.28 14.59
CA GLN A 28 12.55 -18.60 13.46
C GLN A 28 13.09 -17.37 12.73
N LEU A 29 12.55 -16.17 12.97
CA LEU A 29 13.06 -14.93 12.40
C LEU A 29 14.50 -14.67 12.84
N ASP A 30 15.25 -13.92 12.04
CA ASP A 30 16.61 -13.59 12.42
C ASP A 30 16.63 -12.65 13.65
N PRO A 31 17.72 -12.66 14.45
CA PRO A 31 17.79 -11.84 15.67
C PRO A 31 17.65 -10.33 15.43
N GLY A 32 17.96 -9.84 14.23
CA GLY A 32 17.76 -8.45 13.81
C GLY A 32 16.28 -8.15 13.55
N GLU A 33 15.59 -9.01 12.81
CA GLU A 33 14.15 -8.94 12.58
C GLU A 33 13.36 -8.99 13.90
N GLN A 34 13.67 -9.94 14.78
CA GLN A 34 13.03 -10.02 16.10
C GLN A 34 13.26 -8.74 16.90
N ARG A 35 14.48 -8.18 16.87
CA ARG A 35 14.80 -6.93 17.56
C ARG A 35 13.98 -5.76 17.02
N LEU A 36 13.88 -5.63 15.69
CA LEU A 36 13.07 -4.61 15.03
C LEU A 36 11.60 -4.72 15.46
N LEU A 37 11.02 -5.92 15.38
CA LEU A 37 9.62 -6.14 15.77
C LEU A 37 9.37 -5.88 17.26
N ASN A 38 10.33 -6.22 18.12
CA ASN A 38 10.25 -5.95 19.56
C ASN A 38 10.31 -4.45 19.91
N GLU A 39 10.75 -3.57 19.01
CA GLU A 39 10.66 -2.12 19.22
C GLU A 39 9.21 -1.66 19.36
N ALA A 40 8.22 -2.39 18.79
CA ALA A 40 6.81 -2.08 18.94
C ALA A 40 6.30 -2.16 20.38
N PHE A 41 7.01 -2.86 21.26
CA PHE A 41 6.64 -3.05 22.67
C PHE A 41 7.25 -2.00 23.59
N ARG A 42 8.16 -1.17 23.09
CA ARG A 42 8.86 -0.20 23.92
C ARG A 42 8.02 1.07 24.09
N PRO A 43 7.79 1.54 25.33
CA PRO A 43 6.96 2.73 25.61
C PRO A 43 7.42 4.05 24.97
N ARG A 44 8.64 4.09 24.40
CA ARG A 44 9.28 5.27 23.78
C ARG A 44 10.09 4.88 22.55
N SER A 45 9.57 3.97 21.74
CA SER A 45 10.19 3.65 20.46
C SER A 45 10.06 4.84 19.52
N ASP A 46 11.18 5.27 18.92
CA ASP A 46 11.16 6.25 17.83
C ASP A 46 10.58 5.64 16.54
N LEU A 47 10.54 4.30 16.44
CA LEU A 47 10.02 3.58 15.28
C LEU A 47 8.51 3.35 15.38
N PHE A 48 8.01 3.06 16.59
CA PHE A 48 6.62 2.71 16.84
C PHE A 48 6.05 3.59 17.95
N GLY A 49 5.99 4.89 17.70
CA GLY A 49 5.38 5.86 18.60
C GLY A 49 3.87 5.70 18.69
N PRO A 50 3.24 6.05 19.83
CA PRO A 50 1.80 5.95 19.97
C PRO A 50 1.08 7.03 19.15
N ILE A 51 -0.12 6.70 18.67
CA ILE A 51 -0.94 7.62 17.87
C ILE A 51 -1.50 8.71 18.78
N THR A 52 -1.31 9.97 18.39
CA THR A 52 -1.82 11.13 19.12
C THR A 52 -3.06 11.67 18.41
N LEU A 53 -4.18 11.70 19.13
CA LEU A 53 -5.45 12.25 18.68
C LEU A 53 -5.54 13.72 19.07
N HIS A 54 -5.75 14.54 18.06
CA HIS A 54 -5.87 15.98 18.14
C HIS A 54 -7.33 16.43 18.15
N SER A 55 -8.23 15.73 17.45
CA SER A 55 -9.62 16.16 17.30
C SER A 55 -10.62 15.02 17.04
N PRO A 56 -11.93 15.23 17.24
CA PRO A 56 -12.97 14.30 16.80
C PRO A 56 -13.03 14.08 15.28
N SER A 57 -12.36 14.93 14.49
CA SER A 57 -12.28 14.82 13.03
C SER A 57 -11.15 13.90 12.58
N ASP A 58 -10.30 13.41 13.49
CA ASP A 58 -9.22 12.49 13.16
C ASP A 58 -9.82 11.18 12.59
N TRP A 59 -9.17 10.61 11.57
CA TRP A 59 -9.71 9.49 10.79
C TRP A 59 -10.15 8.31 11.68
N ILE A 60 -9.30 7.90 12.62
CA ILE A 60 -9.57 6.77 13.53
C ILE A 60 -10.81 6.95 14.41
N ILE A 61 -11.22 8.20 14.70
CA ILE A 61 -12.44 8.49 15.46
C ILE A 61 -13.64 8.60 14.51
N SER A 62 -13.47 9.32 13.40
CA SER A 62 -14.55 9.62 12.46
C SER A 62 -14.98 8.42 11.60
N HIS A 63 -14.06 7.48 11.37
CA HIS A 63 -14.25 6.29 10.54
C HIS A 63 -13.74 5.06 11.32
N PRO A 64 -14.51 4.56 12.30
CA PRO A 64 -14.09 3.42 13.10
C PRO A 64 -13.99 2.15 12.22
N GLU A 65 -12.77 1.62 12.14
CA GLU A 65 -12.46 0.37 11.44
C GLU A 65 -12.21 -0.76 12.46
N ALA A 66 -12.55 -1.99 12.09
CA ALA A 66 -12.23 -3.14 12.94
C ALA A 66 -10.70 -3.33 12.98
N PRO A 67 -10.09 -3.49 14.17
CA PRO A 67 -8.67 -3.76 14.25
C PRO A 67 -8.34 -5.09 13.59
N GLN A 68 -7.13 -5.19 13.02
CA GLN A 68 -6.59 -6.42 12.46
C GLN A 68 -5.27 -6.76 13.16
N ASP A 69 -5.20 -7.94 13.78
CA ASP A 69 -3.96 -8.51 14.31
C ASP A 69 -3.22 -9.37 13.26
N PHE A 70 -2.00 -9.81 13.60
CA PHE A 70 -1.18 -10.61 12.70
C PHE A 70 -1.82 -11.96 12.35
N GLU A 71 -2.52 -12.61 13.29
CA GLU A 71 -3.18 -13.90 13.02
C GLU A 71 -4.34 -13.75 12.03
N GLN A 72 -5.16 -12.72 12.20
CA GLN A 72 -6.24 -12.37 11.28
C GLN A 72 -5.69 -12.02 9.90
N PHE A 73 -4.62 -11.22 9.84
CA PHE A 73 -3.92 -10.93 8.59
C PHE A 73 -3.38 -12.22 7.95
N PHE A 74 -2.74 -13.09 8.74
CA PHE A 74 -2.09 -14.29 8.25
C PHE A 74 -3.06 -15.36 7.75
N SER A 75 -4.19 -15.51 8.45
CA SER A 75 -5.20 -16.53 8.17
C SER A 75 -6.17 -16.13 7.06
N ASN A 76 -6.07 -14.91 6.51
CA ASN A 76 -6.97 -14.44 5.47
C ASN A 76 -6.74 -15.19 4.14
N LEU A 77 -7.72 -16.00 3.74
CA LEU A 77 -7.70 -16.79 2.50
C LEU A 77 -7.64 -15.94 1.22
N HIS A 78 -8.07 -14.68 1.28
CA HIS A 78 -8.03 -13.75 0.15
C HIS A 78 -6.70 -12.98 0.07
N ARG A 79 -5.81 -13.13 1.05
CA ARG A 79 -4.49 -12.51 1.03
C ARG A 79 -3.62 -13.15 -0.03
N LYS A 80 -2.94 -12.32 -0.83
CA LYS A 80 -1.82 -12.76 -1.66
C LYS A 80 -0.53 -12.75 -0.86
N SER A 81 0.17 -13.88 -0.89
CA SER A 81 1.54 -14.01 -0.39
C SER A 81 2.50 -14.15 -1.57
N PRO A 82 3.71 -13.56 -1.49
CA PRO A 82 4.75 -13.84 -2.46
C PRO A 82 5.03 -15.34 -2.54
N SER A 83 5.27 -15.84 -3.74
CA SER A 83 5.58 -17.24 -3.97
C SER A 83 6.79 -17.37 -4.90
N PRO A 84 7.46 -18.54 -4.96
CA PRO A 84 8.54 -18.76 -5.91
C PRO A 84 8.09 -18.42 -7.34
N GLY A 85 8.83 -17.51 -7.99
CA GLY A 85 8.50 -17.00 -9.32
C GLY A 85 7.47 -15.85 -9.37
N LYS A 86 6.89 -15.43 -8.24
CA LYS A 86 5.95 -14.29 -8.11
C LYS A 86 6.39 -13.35 -6.99
N GLN A 87 7.58 -12.76 -7.15
CA GLN A 87 8.25 -11.95 -6.12
C GLN A 87 8.61 -10.54 -6.60
N THR A 88 8.07 -10.11 -7.75
CA THR A 88 8.34 -8.78 -8.30
C THR A 88 7.12 -7.87 -8.18
N ILE A 89 7.32 -6.69 -7.61
CA ILE A 89 6.39 -5.57 -7.67
C ILE A 89 6.73 -4.76 -8.92
N TYR A 90 5.76 -4.58 -9.80
CA TYR A 90 5.90 -3.72 -10.97
C TYR A 90 5.24 -2.37 -10.74
N ILE A 91 5.92 -1.29 -11.12
CA ILE A 91 5.37 0.07 -11.07
C ILE A 91 5.17 0.56 -12.50
N GLN A 92 3.93 0.84 -12.88
CA GLN A 92 3.55 1.42 -14.17
C GLN A 92 3.22 2.90 -14.00
N CYS A 93 4.06 3.78 -14.53
CA CYS A 93 3.77 5.21 -14.54
C CYS A 93 2.76 5.52 -15.65
N ILE A 94 1.70 6.25 -15.32
CA ILE A 94 0.63 6.65 -16.24
C ILE A 94 0.56 8.17 -16.27
N GLY A 95 0.96 8.77 -17.38
CA GLY A 95 1.12 10.21 -17.51
C GLY A 95 2.47 10.72 -16.98
N LEU A 96 2.57 12.03 -16.80
CA LEU A 96 3.76 12.69 -16.27
C LEU A 96 3.68 12.72 -14.74
N LEU A 97 4.76 12.33 -14.06
CA LEU A 97 4.85 12.36 -12.59
C LEU A 97 5.47 13.66 -12.04
N GLY A 98 5.81 14.59 -12.92
CA GLY A 98 6.36 15.88 -12.55
C GLY A 98 6.49 16.82 -13.74
N ASN A 99 6.87 18.06 -13.45
CA ASN A 99 6.97 19.13 -14.45
C ASN A 99 8.15 18.93 -15.41
N THR A 100 9.11 18.07 -15.06
CA THR A 100 10.28 17.73 -15.87
C THR A 100 10.58 16.23 -15.78
N ARG A 101 11.34 15.72 -16.75
CA ARG A 101 11.78 14.32 -16.78
C ARG A 101 12.70 13.97 -15.60
N SER A 102 13.61 14.86 -15.24
CA SER A 102 14.56 14.64 -14.14
C SER A 102 13.87 14.51 -12.78
N ILE A 103 12.87 15.36 -12.50
CA ILE A 103 12.07 15.27 -11.26
C ILE A 103 11.30 13.93 -11.21
N SER A 104 10.77 13.50 -12.36
CA SER A 104 10.04 12.22 -12.44
C SER A 104 10.97 11.02 -12.18
N GLU A 105 12.19 11.03 -12.69
CA GLU A 105 13.18 9.97 -12.49
C GLU A 105 13.65 9.88 -11.03
N GLU A 106 13.90 11.02 -10.39
CA GLU A 106 14.29 11.06 -8.98
C GLU A 106 13.16 10.56 -8.08
N TYR A 107 11.93 11.01 -8.31
CA TYR A 107 10.76 10.53 -7.58
C TYR A 107 10.61 9.01 -7.68
N LEU A 108 10.75 8.45 -8.89
CA LEU A 108 10.65 7.00 -9.10
C LEU A 108 11.78 6.22 -8.45
N LYS A 109 12.98 6.79 -8.38
CA LYS A 109 14.11 6.19 -7.66
C LYS A 109 13.80 6.10 -6.16
N TRP A 110 13.26 7.16 -5.56
CA TRP A 110 12.85 7.15 -4.15
C TRP A 110 11.71 6.18 -3.89
N LEU A 111 10.66 6.21 -4.73
CA LEU A 111 9.53 5.30 -4.63
C LEU A 111 9.99 3.84 -4.68
N LYS A 112 10.86 3.51 -5.65
CA LYS A 112 11.47 2.18 -5.73
C LYS A 112 12.19 1.81 -4.43
N GLY A 113 13.07 2.68 -3.93
CA GLY A 113 13.84 2.44 -2.72
C GLY A 113 12.97 2.22 -1.48
N TYR A 114 11.92 3.04 -1.31
CA TYR A 114 10.96 2.85 -0.21
C TYR A 114 10.17 1.56 -0.34
N CYS A 115 9.73 1.19 -1.55
CA CYS A 115 9.04 -0.07 -1.76
C CYS A 115 9.94 -1.28 -1.45
N GLU A 116 11.21 -1.28 -1.87
CA GLU A 116 12.13 -2.38 -1.58
C GLU A 116 12.48 -2.45 -0.08
N ALA A 117 12.55 -1.30 0.61
CA ALA A 117 12.77 -1.26 2.05
C ALA A 117 11.55 -1.76 2.85
N PHE A 118 10.33 -1.36 2.46
CA PHE A 118 9.10 -1.73 3.16
C PHE A 118 8.65 -3.16 2.84
N PHE A 119 8.72 -3.56 1.58
CA PHE A 119 8.39 -4.91 1.12
C PHE A 119 9.65 -5.77 1.00
N TYR A 120 10.35 -5.91 2.11
CA TYR A 120 11.63 -6.62 2.18
C TYR A 120 11.53 -8.02 1.56
N GLY A 121 12.55 -8.38 0.78
CA GLY A 121 12.60 -9.63 0.03
C GLY A 121 11.90 -9.61 -1.34
N LEU A 122 11.13 -8.55 -1.67
CA LEU A 122 10.57 -8.36 -3.00
C LEU A 122 11.45 -7.48 -3.87
N THR A 123 11.46 -7.77 -5.18
CA THR A 123 12.14 -6.94 -6.18
C THR A 123 11.18 -5.90 -6.71
N VAL A 124 11.59 -4.64 -6.85
CA VAL A 124 10.77 -3.61 -7.49
C VAL A 124 11.32 -3.26 -8.87
N LYS A 125 10.47 -3.40 -9.89
CA LYS A 125 10.80 -3.07 -11.29
C LYS A 125 9.90 -1.93 -11.77
N LEU A 126 10.52 -0.92 -12.36
CA LEU A 126 9.82 0.18 -13.02
C LEU A 126 9.55 -0.23 -14.48
N LEU A 127 8.31 -0.10 -14.93
CA LEU A 127 7.92 -0.24 -16.33
C LEU A 127 8.09 1.08 -17.05
N GLU A 128 8.24 1.02 -18.38
CA GLU A 128 8.29 2.21 -19.23
C GLU A 128 7.04 3.09 -19.00
N PRO A 129 7.19 4.39 -18.74
CA PRO A 129 6.06 5.30 -18.59
C PRO A 129 5.18 5.31 -19.83
N ILE A 130 3.87 5.31 -19.64
CA ILE A 130 2.90 5.38 -20.73
C ILE A 130 2.08 6.67 -20.65
N PRO A 131 1.68 7.26 -21.79
CA PRO A 131 0.72 8.35 -21.78
C PRO A 131 -0.66 7.83 -21.32
N VAL A 132 -1.46 8.71 -20.73
CA VAL A 132 -2.83 8.39 -20.29
C VAL A 132 -3.67 7.80 -21.42
N SER A 133 -3.52 8.32 -22.64
CA SER A 133 -4.24 7.85 -23.83
C SER A 133 -3.97 6.38 -24.16
N ALA A 134 -2.81 5.84 -23.79
CA ALA A 134 -2.48 4.43 -24.01
C ALA A 134 -3.33 3.49 -23.13
N THR A 135 -3.85 3.98 -22.01
CA THR A 135 -4.74 3.20 -21.13
C THR A 135 -6.12 2.99 -21.74
N ARG A 136 -6.55 3.92 -22.62
CA ARG A 136 -7.92 4.02 -23.18
C ARG A 136 -9.01 4.07 -22.10
N CYS A 137 -8.65 4.54 -20.90
CA CYS A 137 -9.62 4.71 -19.83
C CYS A 137 -10.50 5.92 -20.09
N SER A 138 -11.75 5.82 -19.64
CA SER A 138 -12.67 6.95 -19.52
C SER A 138 -12.08 8.02 -18.61
N PHE A 139 -12.31 9.27 -18.99
CA PHE A 139 -11.90 10.44 -18.24
C PHE A 139 -13.08 11.41 -18.11
N ARG A 140 -13.02 12.27 -17.11
CA ARG A 140 -13.94 13.39 -16.94
C ARG A 140 -13.19 14.62 -16.46
N ILE A 141 -13.81 15.78 -16.60
CA ILE A 141 -13.37 16.99 -15.90
C ILE A 141 -14.30 17.12 -14.70
N ASN A 142 -13.73 17.27 -13.51
CA ASN A 142 -14.53 17.50 -12.32
C ASN A 142 -15.12 18.92 -12.38
N ASP A 143 -16.44 19.05 -12.31
CA ASP A 143 -17.10 20.36 -12.45
C ASP A 143 -16.74 21.35 -11.32
N SER A 144 -16.32 20.84 -10.15
CA SER A 144 -15.95 21.67 -8.99
C SER A 144 -14.48 22.07 -8.98
N THR A 145 -13.57 21.15 -9.30
CA THR A 145 -12.12 21.40 -9.24
C THR A 145 -11.51 21.75 -10.59
N LEU A 146 -12.22 21.50 -11.69
CA LEU A 146 -11.76 21.60 -13.08
C LEU A 146 -10.54 20.71 -13.40
N ASN A 147 -10.22 19.76 -12.53
CA ASN A 147 -9.16 18.78 -12.76
C ASN A 147 -9.64 17.66 -13.67
N LEU A 148 -8.72 17.16 -14.49
CA LEU A 148 -8.90 15.91 -15.22
C LEU A 148 -8.90 14.74 -14.24
N GLN A 149 -9.85 13.81 -14.38
CA GLN A 149 -9.91 12.60 -13.57
C GLN A 149 -10.00 11.35 -14.44
N ILE A 150 -9.35 10.26 -14.03
CA ILE A 150 -9.35 8.98 -14.74
C ILE A 150 -10.16 7.94 -13.96
N HIS A 151 -10.93 7.10 -14.67
CA HIS A 151 -11.75 6.08 -14.04
C HIS A 151 -10.88 4.96 -13.41
N ALA A 152 -10.85 4.92 -12.08
CA ALA A 152 -10.01 4.01 -11.28
C ALA A 152 -10.21 2.52 -11.63
N GLY A 153 -11.47 2.07 -11.75
CA GLY A 153 -11.77 0.67 -12.11
C GLY A 153 -11.27 0.24 -13.49
N GLN A 154 -11.18 1.17 -14.44
CA GLN A 154 -10.67 0.85 -15.78
C GLN A 154 -9.14 0.78 -15.78
N ILE A 155 -8.46 1.57 -14.96
CA ILE A 155 -7.02 1.44 -14.72
C ILE A 155 -6.71 0.05 -14.12
N LEU A 156 -7.45 -0.42 -13.12
CA LEU A 156 -7.26 -1.78 -12.59
C LEU A 156 -7.38 -2.85 -13.69
N THR A 157 -8.38 -2.70 -14.56
CA THR A 157 -8.61 -3.63 -15.68
C THR A 157 -7.45 -3.57 -16.69
N PHE A 158 -6.93 -2.39 -16.98
CA PHE A 158 -5.75 -2.20 -17.82
C PHE A 158 -4.50 -2.87 -17.22
N LEU A 159 -4.23 -2.59 -15.94
CA LEU A 159 -3.08 -3.15 -15.23
C LEU A 159 -3.15 -4.67 -15.14
N LYS A 160 -4.34 -5.23 -14.88
CA LYS A 160 -4.55 -6.69 -14.88
C LYS A 160 -4.16 -7.33 -16.22
N LYS A 161 -4.52 -6.69 -17.34
CA LYS A 161 -4.17 -7.18 -18.69
C LYS A 161 -2.69 -7.05 -19.01
N LYS A 162 -1.99 -6.10 -18.39
CA LYS A 162 -0.56 -5.82 -18.61
C LYS A 162 0.35 -6.41 -17.55
N LYS A 163 -0.22 -7.09 -16.55
CA LYS A 163 0.52 -7.67 -15.44
C LYS A 163 1.52 -8.72 -15.94
N PRO A 164 2.83 -8.54 -15.68
CA PRO A 164 3.83 -9.55 -16.05
C PRO A 164 3.60 -10.89 -15.36
N GLU A 165 4.07 -11.97 -15.99
CA GLU A 165 3.89 -13.32 -15.46
C GLU A 165 4.68 -13.57 -14.16
N ASP A 166 5.79 -12.88 -13.90
CA ASP A 166 6.55 -13.02 -12.64
C ASP A 166 6.09 -12.01 -11.56
N ALA A 167 5.04 -11.23 -11.84
CA ALA A 167 4.57 -10.19 -10.95
C ALA A 167 3.83 -10.75 -9.73
N PHE A 168 4.31 -10.41 -8.54
CA PHE A 168 3.51 -10.46 -7.31
C PHE A 168 2.31 -9.52 -7.47
N CYS A 169 2.60 -8.24 -7.73
CA CYS A 169 1.61 -7.23 -8.06
C CYS A 169 2.11 -6.23 -9.10
N VAL A 170 1.18 -5.49 -9.69
CA VAL A 170 1.47 -4.31 -10.51
C VAL A 170 0.70 -3.12 -9.95
N VAL A 171 1.39 -1.99 -9.78
CA VAL A 171 0.85 -0.75 -9.23
C VAL A 171 0.94 0.34 -10.30
N GLY A 172 -0.20 0.93 -10.66
CA GLY A 172 -0.25 2.13 -11.48
C GLY A 172 -0.01 3.37 -10.61
N VAL A 173 0.88 4.25 -11.06
CA VAL A 173 1.14 5.54 -10.39
C VAL A 173 0.85 6.64 -11.40
N THR A 174 0.06 7.62 -11.00
CA THR A 174 -0.29 8.79 -11.80
C THR A 174 -0.30 10.05 -10.93
N MET A 175 -0.28 11.25 -11.52
CA MET A 175 -0.51 12.52 -10.81
C MET A 175 -1.86 13.14 -11.24
N ILE A 176 -2.76 12.31 -11.77
CA ILE A 176 -4.05 12.70 -12.28
C ILE A 176 -5.10 12.05 -11.39
N ASP A 177 -5.97 12.88 -10.81
CA ASP A 177 -7.01 12.47 -9.87
C ASP A 177 -7.76 11.22 -10.36
N LEU A 178 -8.03 10.30 -9.44
CA LEU A 178 -8.81 9.09 -9.74
C LEU A 178 -10.26 9.22 -9.27
N TYR A 179 -11.20 8.65 -10.04
CA TYR A 179 -12.59 8.53 -9.59
C TYR A 179 -13.12 7.09 -9.75
N PRO A 180 -13.85 6.54 -8.77
CA PRO A 180 -14.25 5.13 -8.79
C PRO A 180 -15.60 4.90 -9.49
N ARG A 181 -16.48 5.90 -9.50
CA ARG A 181 -17.81 5.89 -10.11
C ARG A 181 -18.31 7.32 -10.29
N GLU A 182 -19.27 7.53 -11.17
CA GLU A 182 -19.73 8.87 -11.54
C GLU A 182 -20.21 9.72 -10.35
N SER A 183 -20.84 9.09 -9.35
CA SER A 183 -21.38 9.78 -8.16
C SER A 183 -20.35 10.12 -7.08
N TRP A 184 -19.07 9.76 -7.24
CA TRP A 184 -18.02 10.02 -6.25
C TRP A 184 -17.10 11.13 -6.70
N ASN A 185 -16.53 11.90 -5.76
CA ASN A 185 -15.65 13.03 -6.08
C ASN A 185 -14.25 12.58 -6.53
N PHE A 186 -13.52 11.83 -5.69
CA PHE A 186 -12.22 11.26 -6.01
C PHE A 186 -11.86 10.09 -5.07
N VAL A 187 -10.81 9.34 -5.38
CA VAL A 187 -10.15 8.37 -4.50
C VAL A 187 -8.65 8.50 -4.64
N PHE A 188 -7.90 8.37 -3.53
CA PHE A 188 -6.43 8.38 -3.60
C PHE A 188 -5.84 7.13 -4.27
N GLY A 189 -6.63 6.07 -4.33
CA GLY A 189 -6.19 4.80 -4.91
C GLY A 189 -7.21 3.70 -4.73
N GLN A 190 -7.01 2.61 -5.45
CA GLN A 190 -7.81 1.40 -5.31
C GLN A 190 -6.93 0.19 -5.61
N ALA A 191 -7.18 -0.92 -4.93
CA ALA A 191 -6.48 -2.17 -5.17
C ALA A 191 -7.44 -3.36 -5.21
N SER A 192 -7.00 -4.42 -5.90
CA SER A 192 -7.59 -5.75 -5.82
C SER A 192 -6.63 -6.67 -5.07
N LEU A 193 -7.06 -7.11 -3.89
CA LEU A 193 -6.29 -7.98 -3.00
C LEU A 193 -6.03 -9.36 -3.61
N THR A 194 -6.94 -9.83 -4.48
CA THR A 194 -6.84 -11.14 -5.14
C THR A 194 -6.12 -11.08 -6.47
N GLU A 195 -6.28 -10.00 -7.24
CA GLU A 195 -5.67 -9.87 -8.57
C GLU A 195 -4.22 -9.37 -8.48
N GLY A 196 -3.85 -8.70 -7.39
CA GLY A 196 -2.54 -8.08 -7.23
C GLY A 196 -2.35 -6.97 -8.24
N THR A 197 -3.34 -6.09 -8.32
CA THR A 197 -3.33 -4.85 -9.10
C THR A 197 -3.76 -3.72 -8.19
N GLY A 198 -3.10 -2.58 -8.25
CA GLY A 198 -3.53 -1.38 -7.57
C GLY A 198 -3.18 -0.13 -8.37
N GLN A 199 -3.79 0.99 -8.02
CA GLN A 199 -3.33 2.30 -8.46
C GLN A 199 -3.43 3.31 -7.33
N VAL A 200 -2.60 4.34 -7.46
CA VAL A 200 -2.54 5.49 -6.58
C VAL A 200 -2.31 6.75 -7.43
N ASP A 201 -2.95 7.86 -7.03
CA ASP A 201 -2.68 9.19 -7.57
C ASP A 201 -1.74 10.03 -6.68
#